data_AF-A0A6A4ZML6-F1
#
_entry.id   AF-A0A6A4ZML6-F1
#
_cell.length_a   1.000
_cell.length_b   1.000
_cell.length_c   1.000
_cell.angle_alpha   90.00
_cell.angle_beta   90.00
_cell.angle_gamma   90.00
#
_symmetry.space_group_name_H-M   'P 1'
#
loop_
_entity.id
_entity.type
_entity.pdbx_description
1 polymer ?
#
loop_
_entity_poly.entity_id
_entity_poly.type
_entity_poly.pdbx_seq_one_letter_code
_entity_poly.pdbx_strand_id
1 'polypeptide(L)'
;MCFFHVLKNCYDKRQGMTSEVWTSVTFDIYLLHMSTSEADLVNNIDTAHANWEGSLTLRKFRTYFFNTWLPYHAVYSTNRVPLKYQVFHSHSGCSYTNNPNEHFNRKLKYAIGRVKKHVPHLVQEVAKLVQEISTEATPWVQQ
;
A
#
# COMPACT_ATOMS: atom_id res chain seq x y z
N MET A 1 3.99 5.03 -0.47
CA MET A 1 3.80 3.67 -1.03
C MET A 1 2.35 3.26 -0.80
N CYS A 2 1.70 2.59 -1.75
CA CYS A 2 0.32 2.11 -1.53
C CYS A 2 0.29 0.85 -0.67
N PHE A 3 -0.87 0.56 -0.09
CA PHE A 3 -1.09 -0.61 0.76
C PHE A 3 -0.80 -1.94 0.07
N PHE A 4 -1.30 -2.17 -1.16
CA PHE A 4 -1.06 -3.42 -1.89
C PHE A 4 0.42 -3.67 -2.18
N HIS A 5 1.18 -2.61 -2.48
CA HIS A 5 2.61 -2.72 -2.64
C HIS A 5 3.30 -3.05 -1.31
N VAL A 6 2.86 -2.48 -0.19
CA VAL A 6 3.36 -2.86 1.14
C VAL A 6 3.07 -4.34 1.42
N LEU A 7 1.82 -4.77 1.25
CA LEU A 7 1.38 -6.16 1.41
C LEU A 7 2.19 -7.13 0.55
N LYS A 8 2.36 -6.83 -0.75
CA LYS A 8 3.16 -7.67 -1.66
C LYS A 8 4.60 -7.80 -1.16
N ASN A 9 5.24 -6.70 -0.80
CA ASN A 9 6.61 -6.74 -0.30
C ASN A 9 6.71 -7.50 1.02
N CYS A 10 5.71 -7.37 1.90
CA CYS A 10 5.64 -8.14 3.15
C CYS A 10 5.46 -9.64 2.87
N TYR A 11 4.62 -10.00 1.91
CA TYR A 11 4.41 -11.38 1.48
C TYR A 11 5.72 -12.00 0.97
N ASP A 12 6.51 -11.26 0.18
CA ASP A 12 7.82 -11.70 -0.31
C ASP A 12 8.83 -11.93 0.84
N LYS A 13 8.60 -11.31 2.01
CA LYS A 13 9.42 -11.43 3.23
C LYS A 13 8.90 -12.43 4.27
N ARG A 14 7.80 -13.15 4.01
CA ARG A 14 7.19 -14.11 4.94
C ARG A 14 7.97 -15.44 5.10
N GLN A 15 9.13 -15.60 4.46
CA GLN A 15 9.85 -16.88 4.41
C GLN A 15 10.02 -17.48 5.81
N GLY A 16 9.62 -18.75 5.96
CA GLY A 16 9.66 -19.46 7.25
C GLY A 16 8.44 -19.24 8.15
N MET A 17 7.41 -18.51 7.71
CA MET A 17 6.11 -18.44 8.37
C MET A 17 5.18 -19.53 7.84
N THR A 18 4.36 -20.11 8.70
CA THR A 18 3.23 -20.94 8.26
C THR A 18 2.11 -20.07 7.69
N SER A 19 1.12 -20.69 7.06
CA SER A 19 -0.05 -19.95 6.54
C SER A 19 -0.81 -19.25 7.67
N GLU A 20 -0.96 -19.90 8.82
CA GLU A 20 -1.67 -19.37 9.99
C GLU A 20 -0.94 -18.15 10.56
N VAL A 21 0.38 -18.24 10.72
CA VAL A 21 1.22 -17.12 11.17
C VAL A 21 1.13 -15.95 10.20
N TRP A 22 1.19 -16.22 8.90
CA TRP A 22 1.07 -15.18 7.88
C TRP A 22 -0.32 -14.53 7.88
N THR A 23 -1.39 -15.29 8.10
CA THR A 23 -2.75 -14.75 8.24
C THR A 23 -2.84 -13.79 9.43
N SER A 24 -2.29 -14.15 10.60
CA SER A 24 -2.24 -13.24 11.76
C SER A 24 -1.42 -11.98 11.48
N VAL A 25 -0.23 -12.11 10.89
CA VAL A 25 0.60 -10.95 10.51
C VAL A 25 -0.13 -10.05 9.53
N THR A 26 -0.81 -10.64 8.54
CA THR A 26 -1.57 -9.89 7.54
C THR A 26 -2.72 -9.14 8.19
N PHE A 27 -3.45 -9.76 9.12
CA PHE A 27 -4.53 -9.12 9.87
C PHE A 27 -4.02 -7.88 10.62
N ASP A 28 -2.90 -8.00 11.34
CA ASP A 28 -2.28 -6.86 12.03
C ASP A 28 -1.89 -5.74 11.04
N ILE A 29 -1.37 -6.07 9.86
CA ILE A 29 -1.05 -5.10 8.79
C ILE A 29 -2.30 -4.39 8.26
N TYR A 30 -3.44 -5.09 8.16
CA TYR A 30 -4.72 -4.47 7.85
C TYR A 30 -5.14 -3.51 8.96
N LEU A 31 -5.09 -3.90 10.24
CA LEU A 31 -5.43 -2.99 11.34
C LEU A 31 -4.59 -1.70 11.32
N LEU A 32 -3.28 -1.83 11.06
CA LEU A 32 -2.41 -0.66 10.84
C LEU A 32 -2.90 0.19 9.67
N HIS A 33 -3.26 -0.40 8.54
CA HIS A 33 -3.79 0.35 7.38
C HIS A 33 -5.08 1.12 7.69
N MET A 34 -5.94 0.49 8.49
CA MET A 34 -7.29 0.92 8.80
C MET A 34 -7.33 2.00 9.90
N SER A 35 -6.18 2.32 10.50
CA SER A 35 -6.10 3.33 11.55
C SER A 35 -6.71 4.65 11.09
N THR A 36 -7.57 5.21 11.94
CA THR A 36 -8.36 6.42 11.65
C THR A 36 -7.74 7.69 12.21
N SER A 37 -6.76 7.54 13.11
CA SER A 37 -6.02 8.62 13.72
C SER A 37 -4.59 8.16 14.03
N GLU A 38 -3.74 9.11 14.41
CA GLU A 38 -2.39 8.80 14.88
C GLU A 38 -2.39 8.01 16.18
N ALA A 39 -3.29 8.33 17.13
CA ALA A 39 -3.41 7.60 18.38
C ALA A 39 -3.81 6.13 18.14
N ASP A 40 -4.74 5.92 17.20
CA ASP A 40 -5.18 4.60 16.75
C ASP A 40 -4.02 3.84 16.05
N LEU A 41 -3.24 4.52 15.21
CA LEU A 41 -2.04 3.93 14.61
C LEU A 41 -1.02 3.50 15.68
N VAL A 42 -0.73 4.35 16.66
CA VAL A 42 0.22 4.04 17.74
C VAL A 42 -0.23 2.79 18.51
N ASN A 43 -1.51 2.71 18.90
CA ASN A 43 -2.05 1.53 19.57
C ASN A 43 -1.93 0.25 18.73
N ASN A 44 -2.20 0.34 17.43
CA ASN A 44 -2.08 -0.80 16.52
C ASN A 44 -0.62 -1.19 16.28
N ILE A 45 0.31 -0.23 16.30
CA ILE A 45 1.75 -0.49 16.24
C ILE A 45 2.22 -1.24 17.46
N ASP A 46 1.87 -0.79 18.66
CA ASP A 46 2.23 -1.45 19.91
C ASP A 46 1.72 -2.89 19.95
N THR A 47 0.46 -3.08 19.54
CA THR A 47 -0.18 -4.41 19.43
C THR A 47 0.57 -5.32 18.44
N ALA A 48 0.81 -4.85 17.21
CA ALA A 48 1.52 -5.63 16.19
C ALA A 48 2.97 -5.93 16.62
N HIS A 49 3.63 -4.97 17.26
CA HIS A 49 4.99 -5.14 17.75
C HIS A 49 5.08 -6.24 18.81
N ALA A 50 4.11 -6.30 19.74
CA ALA A 50 3.99 -7.35 20.74
C ALA A 50 3.66 -8.72 20.11
N ASN A 51 2.68 -8.77 19.21
CA ASN A 51 2.28 -10.01 18.52
C ASN A 51 3.45 -10.65 17.75
N TRP A 52 4.36 -9.84 17.23
CA TRP A 52 5.49 -10.33 16.41
C TRP A 52 6.78 -10.57 17.22
N GLU A 53 6.73 -10.64 18.55
CA GLU A 53 7.89 -10.98 19.39
C GLU A 53 8.14 -12.50 19.49
N GLY A 54 7.13 -13.34 19.21
CA GLY A 54 7.16 -14.77 19.56
C GLY A 54 8.32 -15.57 18.95
N SER A 55 8.37 -15.70 17.63
CA SER A 55 9.37 -16.55 16.94
C SER A 55 10.52 -15.74 16.35
N LEU A 56 11.67 -16.38 16.10
CA LEU A 56 12.80 -15.73 15.41
C LEU A 56 12.38 -15.18 14.02
N THR A 57 11.54 -15.92 13.29
CA THR A 57 11.00 -15.48 11.99
C THR A 57 10.15 -14.23 12.13
N LEU A 58 9.25 -14.19 13.13
CA LEU A 58 8.41 -13.02 13.40
C LEU A 58 9.25 -11.82 13.83
N ARG A 59 10.25 -11.99 14.68
CA ARG A 59 11.15 -10.91 15.09
C ARG A 59 11.92 -10.33 13.90
N LYS A 60 12.44 -11.19 13.01
CA LYS A 60 13.09 -10.75 11.75
C LYS A 60 12.13 -9.96 10.87
N PHE A 61 10.89 -10.45 10.70
CA PHE A 61 9.87 -9.77 9.93
C PHE A 61 9.50 -8.42 10.55
N ARG A 62 9.31 -8.37 11.87
CA ARG A 62 9.04 -7.15 12.63
C ARG A 62 10.13 -6.10 12.40
N THR A 63 11.39 -6.48 12.57
CA THR A 63 12.53 -5.59 12.30
C THR A 63 12.51 -5.07 10.87
N TYR A 64 12.28 -5.96 9.89
CA TYR A 64 12.13 -5.55 8.49
C TYR A 64 10.98 -4.55 8.29
N PHE A 65 9.80 -4.86 8.84
CA PHE A 65 8.57 -4.10 8.61
C PHE A 65 8.70 -2.69 9.18
N PHE A 66 9.06 -2.57 10.46
CA PHE A 66 9.18 -1.27 11.10
C PHE A 66 10.36 -0.47 10.54
N ASN A 67 11.50 -1.07 10.21
CA ASN A 67 12.59 -0.30 9.57
C ASN A 67 12.25 0.20 8.16
N THR A 68 11.35 -0.49 7.45
CA THR A 68 11.04 -0.18 6.05
C THR A 68 9.84 0.74 5.90
N TRP A 69 8.75 0.45 6.59
CA TRP A 69 7.43 1.03 6.31
C TRP A 69 7.02 2.08 7.33
N LEU A 70 7.17 1.76 8.61
CA LEU A 70 6.75 2.57 9.74
C LEU A 70 7.88 2.62 10.78
N PRO A 71 8.99 3.37 10.56
CA PRO A 71 10.09 3.42 11.51
C PRO A 71 9.58 3.83 12.88
N TYR A 72 9.74 2.95 13.87
CA TYR A 72 9.19 3.14 15.22
C TYR A 72 9.56 4.53 15.75
N HIS A 73 10.84 4.91 15.67
CA HIS A 73 11.31 6.25 16.07
C HIS A 73 10.69 7.41 15.29
N ALA A 74 10.31 7.23 14.02
CA ALA A 74 9.68 8.28 13.23
C ALA A 74 8.20 8.47 13.57
N VAL A 75 7.53 7.42 14.06
CA VAL A 75 6.13 7.49 14.50
C VAL A 75 6.00 8.23 15.83
N TYR A 76 6.92 8.04 16.78
CA TYR A 76 6.90 8.72 18.08
C TYR A 76 7.70 10.04 18.11
N SER A 77 8.30 10.47 16.99
CA SER A 77 9.06 11.71 16.95
C SER A 77 8.16 12.92 16.69
N THR A 78 8.42 14.01 17.43
CA THR A 78 7.85 15.33 17.17
C THR A 78 8.35 15.94 15.85
N ASN A 79 9.51 15.48 15.35
CA ASN A 79 10.04 15.83 14.03
C ASN A 79 9.61 14.78 13.02
N ARG A 80 8.42 14.96 12.44
CA ARG A 80 7.83 14.00 11.50
C ARG A 80 8.69 13.86 10.24
N VAL A 81 9.36 12.73 10.12
CA VAL A 81 10.01 12.32 8.88
C VAL A 81 8.94 11.65 8.00
N PRO A 82 8.88 11.92 6.69
CA PRO A 82 7.90 11.29 5.81
C PRO A 82 8.00 9.76 5.86
N LEU A 83 6.91 9.09 6.28
CA LEU A 83 6.83 7.63 6.29
C LEU A 83 6.73 7.11 4.85
N LYS A 84 7.44 6.02 4.53
CA LYS A 84 7.32 5.37 3.21
C LYS A 84 5.91 4.83 2.97
N TYR A 85 5.25 4.41 4.04
CA TYR A 85 3.86 4.00 4.04
C TYR A 85 3.04 5.05 4.81
N GLN A 86 2.27 5.83 4.07
CA GLN A 86 1.37 6.84 4.64
C GLN A 86 0.07 6.15 5.04
N VAL A 87 -0.21 6.16 6.34
CA VAL A 87 -1.44 5.62 6.95
C VAL A 87 -2.25 6.80 7.46
N PHE A 88 -3.58 6.70 7.51
CA PHE A 88 -4.54 7.68 8.08
C PHE A 88 -4.48 9.14 7.55
N HIS A 89 -3.48 9.49 6.76
CA HIS A 89 -3.32 10.80 6.12
C HIS A 89 -4.19 10.96 4.86
N SER A 90 -4.87 9.89 4.44
CA SER A 90 -5.90 9.92 3.38
C SER A 90 -7.27 9.81 4.06
N HIS A 91 -8.25 10.62 3.61
CA HIS A 91 -9.61 10.59 4.14
C HIS A 91 -10.20 9.18 4.11
N SER A 92 -10.99 8.83 5.14
CA SER A 92 -11.68 7.53 5.24
C SER A 92 -12.45 7.23 3.96
N GLY A 93 -12.16 6.08 3.34
CA GLY A 93 -12.74 5.66 2.05
C GLY A 93 -11.80 5.78 0.84
N CYS A 94 -10.66 6.47 0.93
CA CYS A 94 -9.76 6.68 -0.21
C CYS A 94 -8.66 5.63 -0.39
N SER A 95 -8.35 4.82 0.62
CA SER A 95 -7.22 3.87 0.58
C SER A 95 -7.61 2.40 0.42
N TYR A 96 -8.91 2.10 0.33
CA TYR A 96 -9.46 0.74 0.33
C TYR A 96 -9.41 0.00 -0.99
N THR A 97 -9.10 0.69 -2.08
CA THR A 97 -9.08 0.08 -3.38
C THR A 97 -7.72 0.37 -3.99
N ASN A 98 -7.25 -0.55 -4.83
CA ASN A 98 -6.21 -0.26 -5.81
C ASN A 98 -6.28 1.23 -6.14
N ASN A 99 -5.19 1.98 -5.93
CA ASN A 99 -5.15 3.37 -6.37
C ASN A 99 -5.81 3.38 -7.77
N PRO A 100 -6.86 4.17 -8.08
CA PRO A 100 -7.45 4.15 -9.41
C PRO A 100 -6.36 4.38 -10.48
N ASN A 101 -5.27 5.05 -10.08
CA ASN A 101 -4.05 5.12 -10.85
C ASN A 101 -3.32 3.79 -11.05
N GLU A 102 -3.38 2.75 -10.24
CA GLU A 102 -2.71 1.46 -10.50
C GLU A 102 -3.30 0.70 -11.68
N HIS A 103 -4.63 0.67 -11.81
CA HIS A 103 -5.25 0.06 -12.98
C HIS A 103 -5.00 0.91 -14.23
N PHE A 104 -5.13 2.25 -14.09
CA PHE A 104 -4.76 3.18 -15.15
C PHE A 104 -3.26 3.12 -15.50
N ASN A 105 -2.36 3.08 -14.52
CA ASN A 105 -0.91 2.95 -14.69
C ASN A 105 -0.56 1.63 -15.33
N ARG A 106 -1.30 0.56 -15.05
CA ARG A 106 -1.13 -0.73 -15.73
C ARG A 106 -1.54 -0.60 -17.20
N LYS A 107 -2.73 -0.07 -17.50
CA LYS A 107 -3.19 0.17 -18.86
C LYS A 107 -2.22 1.09 -19.63
N LEU A 108 -1.77 2.18 -19.02
CA LEU A 108 -0.77 3.10 -19.55
C LEU A 108 0.57 2.41 -19.80
N LYS A 109 1.07 1.61 -18.84
CA LYS A 109 2.30 0.83 -19.01
C LYS A 109 2.21 -0.15 -20.18
N TYR A 110 1.04 -0.75 -20.43
CA TYR A 110 0.81 -1.57 -21.62
C TYR A 110 0.77 -0.74 -22.90
N ALA A 111 0.02 0.37 -22.92
CA ALA A 111 -0.08 1.27 -24.07
C ALA A 111 1.28 1.83 -24.50
N ILE A 112 2.15 2.16 -23.54
CA ILE A 112 3.52 2.63 -23.84
C ILE A 112 4.53 1.49 -24.07
N GLY A 113 4.12 0.23 -24.05
CA GLY A 113 5.01 -0.93 -24.22
C GLY A 113 6.05 -1.08 -23.11
N ARG A 114 5.80 -0.50 -21.92
CA ARG A 114 6.72 -0.44 -20.77
C ARG A 114 8.08 0.20 -21.06
N VAL A 115 8.20 1.01 -22.12
CA VAL A 115 9.42 1.76 -22.45
C VAL A 115 9.29 3.23 -22.06
N LYS A 116 10.42 3.89 -21.81
CA LYS A 116 10.44 5.35 -21.61
C LYS A 116 10.14 6.04 -22.93
N LYS A 117 9.06 6.82 -23.00
CA LYS A 117 8.72 7.66 -24.14
C LYS A 117 9.10 9.12 -23.87
N HIS A 118 9.47 9.85 -24.92
CA HIS A 118 9.61 11.31 -24.85
C HIS A 118 8.24 11.94 -24.54
N VAL A 119 8.22 13.07 -23.80
CA VAL A 119 6.99 13.65 -23.22
C VAL A 119 5.84 13.82 -24.25
N PRO A 120 6.03 14.42 -25.44
CA PRO A 120 5.03 14.47 -26.50
C PRO A 120 4.39 13.12 -26.85
N HIS A 121 5.19 12.07 -27.02
CA HIS A 121 4.69 10.73 -27.33
C HIS A 121 3.93 10.13 -26.15
N LEU A 122 4.39 10.36 -24.92
CA LEU A 122 3.68 9.93 -23.72
C LEU A 122 2.30 10.58 -23.62
N VAL A 123 2.21 11.88 -23.88
CA VAL A 123 0.93 12.62 -23.88
C VAL A 123 -0.04 12.07 -24.91
N GLN A 124 0.44 11.74 -26.11
CA GLN A 124 -0.39 11.12 -27.15
C GLN A 124 -0.94 9.75 -26.73
N GLU A 125 -0.12 8.89 -26.13
CA GLU A 125 -0.60 7.58 -25.64
C GLU A 125 -1.60 7.71 -24.50
N VAL A 126 -1.37 8.66 -23.58
CA VAL A 126 -2.32 8.96 -22.51
C VAL A 126 -3.65 9.43 -23.08
N ALA A 127 -3.63 10.35 -24.05
CA ALA A 127 -4.84 10.87 -24.68
C ALA A 127 -5.65 9.77 -25.39
N LYS A 128 -4.99 8.89 -26.14
CA LYS A 128 -5.63 7.72 -26.78
C LYS A 128 -6.29 6.80 -25.74
N LEU A 129 -5.55 6.45 -24.69
CA LEU A 129 -6.05 5.57 -23.63
C LEU A 129 -7.25 6.18 -22.89
N VAL A 130 -7.23 7.48 -22.61
CA VAL A 130 -8.36 8.18 -21.97
C VAL A 130 -9.59 8.17 -22.88
N GLN A 131 -9.40 8.37 -24.19
CA GLN A 131 -10.49 8.31 -25.17
C GLN A 131 -11.12 6.90 -25.22
N GLU A 132 -10.32 5.85 -25.28
CA GLU A 132 -10.77 4.45 -25.28
C GLU A 132 -11.58 4.13 -24.03
N ILE A 133 -11.06 4.48 -22.85
CA ILE A 133 -11.75 4.26 -21.56
C ILE A 133 -13.07 5.04 -21.52
N SER A 134 -13.10 6.27 -22.05
CA SER A 134 -14.32 7.08 -22.12
C SER A 134 -15.39 6.46 -23.02
N THR A 135 -15.02 5.73 -24.05
CA THR A 135 -15.96 5.04 -24.96
C THR A 135 -16.43 3.68 -24.45
N GLU A 136 -15.66 3.04 -23.56
CA GLU A 136 -16.01 1.76 -22.92
C GLU A 136 -16.96 1.91 -21.72
N ALA A 137 -17.07 3.10 -21.14
CA ALA A 137 -17.92 3.34 -19.98
C ALA A 137 -19.41 3.17 -20.33
N THR A 138 -20.05 2.11 -19.85
CA THR A 138 -21.50 1.93 -19.94
C THR A 138 -22.23 3.08 -19.25
N PRO A 139 -23.36 3.57 -19.82
CA PRO A 139 -24.16 4.62 -19.18
C PRO A 139 -24.55 4.21 -17.76
N TRP A 140 -24.47 5.16 -16.83
CA TRP A 140 -25.03 5.00 -15.50
C TRP A 140 -26.51 4.64 -15.62
N VAL A 141 -26.87 3.41 -15.25
CA VAL A 141 -28.28 3.02 -15.10
C VAL A 141 -28.81 3.80 -13.90
N GLN A 142 -29.61 4.83 -14.17
CA GLN A 142 -30.39 5.52 -13.13
C GLN A 142 -31.41 4.52 -12.58
N GLN A 143 -31.23 4.11 -11.31
CA GLN A 143 -32.29 3.49 -10.51
C GLN A 143 -33.11 4.59 -9.83
#